data_AF-A0A388SQ98-F1
#
_entry.id   AF-A0A388SQ98-F1
#
_cell.length_a   1.000
_cell.length_b   1.000
_cell.length_c   1.000
_cell.angle_alpha   90.00
_cell.angle_beta   90.00
_cell.angle_gamma   90.00
#
_symmetry.space_group_name_H-M   'P 1'
#
loop_
_entity.id
_entity.type
_entity.pdbx_description
1 polymer ?
#
loop_
_entity_poly.entity_id
_entity_poly.type
_entity_poly.pdbx_seq_one_letter_code
_entity_poly.pdbx_strand_id
1 'polypeptide(L)'
;MALIAEFRTTAQPDRGIVEVYDADAYEADCEAAAKARSEVVAGNGYHLCLRTLQPDLRIEIAVRIWDGPSGSSCGLRGPHESARSGTATSESGRDQEA
;
A
#
# COMPACT_ATOMS: atom_id res chain seq x y z
N MET A 1 -11.43 20.55 -13.10
CA MET A 1 -10.66 20.37 -11.88
C MET A 1 -9.24 20.80 -12.19
N ALA A 2 -8.83 21.95 -11.67
CA ALA A 2 -7.48 22.45 -11.84
C ALA A 2 -6.59 21.92 -10.71
N LEU A 3 -5.39 21.49 -11.08
CA LEU A 3 -4.33 21.19 -10.13
C LEU A 3 -3.85 22.52 -9.55
N ILE A 4 -4.06 22.73 -8.25
CA ILE A 4 -3.63 23.96 -7.54
C ILE A 4 -2.15 23.87 -7.19
N ALA A 5 -1.74 22.75 -6.60
CA ALA A 5 -0.36 22.53 -6.19
C ALA A 5 0.03 21.05 -6.26
N GLU A 6 1.29 20.81 -6.63
CA GLU A 6 1.94 19.51 -6.55
C GLU A 6 3.25 19.65 -5.77
N PHE A 7 3.43 18.78 -4.79
CA PHE A 7 4.67 18.65 -4.05
C PHE A 7 5.21 17.23 -4.23
N ARG A 8 6.52 17.11 -4.47
CA ARG A 8 7.19 15.83 -4.58
C ARG A 8 8.36 15.76 -3.63
N THR A 9 8.53 14.60 -3.03
CA THR A 9 9.70 14.30 -2.22
C THR A 9 10.02 12.81 -2.29
N THR A 10 11.25 12.47 -1.89
CA THR A 10 11.63 11.07 -1.70
C THR A 10 11.72 10.76 -0.22
N ALA A 11 11.15 9.64 0.21
CA ALA A 11 11.25 9.15 1.57
C ALA A 11 11.89 7.75 1.57
N GLN A 12 12.65 7.47 2.63
CA GLN A 12 13.06 6.12 2.95
C GLN A 12 12.15 5.63 4.08
N PRO A 13 11.45 4.49 3.92
CA PRO A 13 10.62 3.93 4.98
C PRO A 13 11.46 3.62 6.22
N ASP A 14 10.96 4.01 7.40
CA ASP A 14 11.48 3.49 8.67
C ASP A 14 10.58 2.35 9.15
N ARG A 15 11.16 1.19 9.45
CA ARG A 15 10.42 -0.03 9.84
C ARG A 15 9.29 -0.41 8.86
N GLY A 16 9.43 -0.06 7.58
CA GLY A 16 8.44 -0.31 6.54
C GLY A 16 7.26 0.67 6.55
N ILE A 17 7.37 1.82 7.22
CA ILE A 17 6.33 2.85 7.29
C ILE A 17 6.87 4.17 6.74
N VAL A 18 6.04 4.86 5.96
CA VAL A 18 6.21 6.25 5.55
C VAL A 18 5.07 7.07 6.12
N GLU A 19 5.40 8.20 6.74
CA GLU A 19 4.45 9.05 7.46
C GLU A 19 4.29 10.39 6.74
N VAL A 20 3.05 10.83 6.55
CA VAL A 20 2.68 12.15 6.04
C VAL A 20 1.79 12.79 7.08
N TYR A 21 2.25 13.88 7.69
CA TYR A 21 1.56 14.55 8.79
C TYR A 21 1.66 16.07 8.65
N ASP A 22 0.72 16.77 9.28
CA ASP A 22 0.81 18.22 9.46
C ASP A 22 1.94 18.56 10.43
N ALA A 23 2.78 19.56 10.11
CA ALA A 23 3.95 19.90 10.92
C ALA A 23 3.62 20.26 12.37
N ASP A 24 2.43 20.82 12.62
CA ASP A 24 1.96 21.20 13.94
C ASP A 24 1.25 20.04 14.67
N ALA A 25 1.05 18.91 13.99
CA ALA A 25 0.43 17.69 14.53
C ALA A 25 1.44 16.60 14.90
N TYR A 26 2.73 16.93 15.06
CA TYR A 26 3.74 15.99 15.57
C TYR A 26 3.56 15.74 17.07
N GLU A 27 2.45 15.10 17.43
CA GLU A 27 2.38 14.30 18.64
C GLU A 27 2.61 12.85 18.21
N ALA A 28 3.32 12.08 19.04
CA ALA A 28 3.63 10.68 18.83
C ALA A 28 2.35 9.82 18.81
N ASP A 29 1.53 10.00 17.78
CA ASP A 29 0.19 9.44 17.74
C ASP A 29 0.26 7.99 17.30
N CYS A 30 0.27 7.16 18.33
CA CYS A 30 0.42 5.71 18.25
C CYS A 30 -0.78 5.05 17.55
N GLU A 31 -1.91 5.73 17.35
CA GLU A 31 -3.11 5.12 16.79
C GLU A 31 -3.01 4.90 15.27
N ALA A 32 -2.53 5.90 14.51
CA ALA A 32 -2.34 5.76 13.06
C ALA A 32 -1.25 4.72 12.75
N ALA A 33 -0.13 4.77 13.48
CA ALA A 33 0.95 3.79 13.38
C ALA A 33 0.51 2.37 13.79
N ALA A 34 -0.38 2.23 14.78
CA ALA A 34 -0.94 0.93 15.16
C ALA A 34 -1.86 0.37 14.08
N LYS A 35 -2.73 1.19 13.49
CA LYS A 35 -3.62 0.79 12.38
C LYS A 35 -2.85 0.42 11.11
N ALA A 36 -1.75 1.11 10.82
CA ALA A 36 -0.85 0.79 9.71
C ALA A 36 -0.23 -0.61 9.78
N ARG A 37 -0.22 -1.27 10.94
CA ARG A 37 0.25 -2.68 11.05
C ARG A 37 -0.71 -3.66 10.38
N SER A 38 -1.97 -3.30 10.23
CA SER A 38 -3.02 -4.15 9.65
C SER A 38 -3.47 -3.66 8.27
N GLU A 39 -3.31 -2.36 7.98
CA GLU A 39 -3.77 -1.73 6.76
C GLU A 39 -2.60 -1.13 5.96
N VAL A 40 -2.68 -1.16 4.63
CA VAL A 40 -1.65 -0.58 3.75
C VAL A 40 -1.62 0.95 3.85
N VAL A 41 -2.80 1.54 4.11
CA VAL A 41 -2.99 2.98 4.30
C VAL A 41 -3.84 3.16 5.54
N ALA A 42 -3.33 3.85 6.55
CA ALA A 42 -4.07 4.19 7.76
C ALA A 42 -3.92 5.68 8.06
N GLY A 43 -4.97 6.33 8.55
CA GLY A 43 -4.88 7.73 8.94
C GLY A 43 -5.94 8.17 9.94
N ASN A 44 -5.71 9.30 10.60
CA ASN A 44 -6.57 9.85 11.66
C ASN A 44 -6.99 11.31 11.39
N GLY A 45 -6.94 11.75 10.13
CA GLY A 45 -7.34 13.10 9.69
C GLY A 45 -6.16 14.04 9.48
N TYR A 46 -5.16 14.02 10.36
CA TYR A 46 -3.96 14.88 10.27
C TYR A 46 -2.66 14.10 10.10
N HIS A 47 -2.71 12.77 10.25
CA HIS A 47 -1.60 11.86 10.02
C HIS A 47 -2.04 10.71 9.11
N LEU A 48 -1.24 10.42 8.09
CA LEU A 48 -1.38 9.32 7.16
C LEU A 48 -0.11 8.45 7.18
N CYS A 49 -0.29 7.15 7.42
CA CYS A 49 0.76 6.15 7.40
C CYS A 49 0.59 5.24 6.18
N LEU A 50 1.67 5.08 5.42
CA LEU A 50 1.77 4.19 4.26
C LEU A 50 2.71 3.04 4.61
N ARG A 51 2.20 1.80 4.59
CA ARG A 51 3.00 0.61 4.88
C ARG A 51 3.53 -0.05 3.62
N THR A 52 4.81 -0.42 3.66
CA THR A 52 5.49 -1.23 2.65
C THR A 52 6.16 -2.45 3.28
N LEU A 53 6.25 -3.55 2.52
CA LEU A 53 7.05 -4.73 2.89
C LEU A 53 8.50 -4.63 2.36
N GLN A 54 8.83 -3.57 1.65
CA GLN A 54 10.16 -3.32 1.08
C GLN A 54 10.81 -2.13 1.82
N PRO A 55 11.40 -2.37 3.01
CA PRO A 55 11.90 -1.29 3.87
C PRO A 55 13.10 -0.55 3.27
N ASP A 56 13.87 -1.20 2.40
CA ASP A 56 15.10 -0.63 1.81
C ASP A 56 14.84 0.19 0.54
N LEU A 57 13.59 0.25 0.07
CA LEU A 57 13.24 0.89 -1.18
C LEU A 57 12.97 2.37 -0.96
N ARG A 58 13.67 3.23 -1.70
CA ARG A 58 13.40 4.66 -1.72
C ARG A 58 12.09 4.91 -2.48
N ILE A 59 11.14 5.59 -1.83
CA ILE A 59 9.80 5.86 -2.35
C ILE A 59 9.72 7.33 -2.79
N GLU A 60 9.14 7.58 -3.97
CA GLU A 60 8.71 8.94 -4.36
C GLU A 60 7.26 9.16 -3.90
N ILE A 61 7.03 10.25 -3.16
CA ILE A 61 5.72 10.69 -2.72
C ILE A 61 5.35 11.93 -3.52
N ALA A 62 4.15 11.93 -4.12
CA ALA A 62 3.56 13.09 -4.77
C ALA A 62 2.26 13.49 -4.07
N VAL A 63 2.25 14.66 -3.44
CA VAL A 63 1.07 15.27 -2.81
C VAL A 63 0.48 16.29 -3.76
N ARG A 64 -0.84 16.21 -3.96
CA ARG A 64 -1.56 16.88 -5.04
C ARG A 64 -2.85 17.50 -4.50
N ILE A 65 -3.00 18.83 -4.62
CA ILE A 65 -4.12 19.59 -4.05
C ILE A 65 -4.98 20.16 -5.17
N TRP A 66 -6.15 19.56 -5.42
CA TRP A 66 -7.06 19.97 -6.49
C TRP A 66 -8.15 20.91 -5.97
N ASP A 67 -8.75 21.71 -6.86
CA ASP A 67 -9.89 22.58 -6.58
C ASP A 67 -11.23 21.85 -6.39
N GLY A 68 -11.21 20.51 -6.42
CA GLY A 68 -12.30 19.63 -6.05
C GLY A 68 -11.93 18.14 -6.22
N PRO A 69 -12.89 17.21 -6.09
CA PRO A 69 -12.60 15.78 -6.15
C PRO A 69 -12.00 15.38 -7.50
N SER A 70 -10.79 14.83 -7.46
CA SER A 70 -10.13 14.25 -8.62
C SER A 70 -10.92 13.03 -9.11
N GLY A 71 -11.35 13.00 -10.37
CA GLY A 71 -11.99 11.82 -10.98
C GLY A 71 -11.07 10.60 -11.16
N SER A 72 -9.87 10.60 -10.59
CA SER A 72 -8.82 9.59 -10.81
C SER A 72 -8.92 8.35 -9.92
N SER A 73 -10.09 8.01 -9.38
CA SER A 73 -10.27 6.74 -8.66
C SER A 73 -10.19 5.51 -9.57
N CYS A 74 -10.16 5.67 -10.89
CA CYS A 74 -10.01 4.57 -11.83
C CYS A 74 -8.53 4.40 -12.23
N GLY A 75 -7.80 3.46 -11.60
CA GLY A 75 -6.54 3.00 -12.19
C GLY A 75 -5.47 2.34 -11.32
N LEU A 76 -5.60 2.25 -9.99
CA LEU A 76 -4.60 1.55 -9.16
C LEU A 76 -5.05 0.11 -8.82
N ARG A 77 -5.36 -0.68 -9.84
CA ARG A 77 -5.41 -2.14 -9.75
C ARG A 77 -4.53 -2.70 -10.87
N GLY A 78 -3.27 -2.97 -10.56
CA GLY A 78 -2.43 -3.77 -11.43
C GLY A 78 -2.97 -5.21 -11.50
N PRO A 79 -2.83 -5.91 -12.65
CA PRO A 79 -3.18 -7.32 -12.72
C PRO A 79 -2.15 -8.11 -11.91
N HIS A 80 -2.57 -8.69 -10.78
CA HIS A 80 -1.82 -9.79 -10.18
C HIS A 80 -2.11 -11.03 -11.02
N GLU A 81 -1.34 -11.22 -12.09
CA GLU A 81 -1.29 -12.48 -12.80
C GLU A 81 -0.43 -13.48 -12.01
N SER A 82 -0.90 -14.73 -12.00
CA SER A 82 -0.26 -15.96 -11.50
C SER A 82 -0.36 -16.21 -9.99
N ALA A 83 -0.71 -17.41 -9.52
CA ALA A 83 -0.42 -18.70 -10.12
C ALA A 83 -1.65 -19.61 -10.30
N ARG A 84 -1.73 -20.25 -11.48
CA ARG A 84 -2.47 -21.50 -11.65
C ARG A 84 -1.93 -22.50 -10.63
N SER A 85 -2.79 -22.95 -9.72
CA SER A 85 -2.54 -24.15 -8.93
C SER A 85 -2.59 -25.34 -9.88
N GLY A 86 -1.44 -25.75 -10.40
CA GLY A 86 -1.27 -27.02 -11.07
C GLY A 86 -1.37 -28.13 -10.02
N THR A 87 -2.51 -28.81 -9.98
CA THR A 87 -2.64 -30.08 -9.26
C THR A 87 -1.82 -31.14 -10.00
N ALA A 88 -0.63 -31.42 -9.50
CA ALA A 88 0.17 -32.57 -9.91
C ALA A 88 0.42 -33.46 -8.69
N THR A 89 -0.37 -34.52 -8.56
CA THR A 89 -0.05 -35.80 -7.87
C THR A 89 -1.22 -36.74 -8.16
N SER A 90 -1.10 -38.01 -8.51
CA SER A 90 -0.04 -38.90 -8.99
C SER A 90 -0.81 -40.14 -9.44
N GLU A 91 -0.42 -40.74 -10.56
CA GLU A 91 -0.93 -42.05 -10.97
C GLU A 91 -0.66 -43.08 -9.85
N SER A 92 -1.69 -43.80 -9.43
CA SER A 92 -1.54 -45.04 -8.66
C SER A 92 -2.50 -46.04 -9.28
N GLY A 93 -1.93 -46.88 -10.16
CA GLY A 93 -2.57 -48.10 -10.60
C GLY A 93 -2.93 -48.95 -9.39
N ARG A 94 -4.16 -49.46 -9.37
CA ARG A 94 -4.50 -50.64 -8.61
C ARG A 94 -4.89 -51.72 -9.59
N ASP A 95 -4.11 -52.78 -9.53
CA ASP A 95 -4.39 -54.11 -10.01
C ASP A 95 -5.83 -54.51 -9.65
N GLN A 96 -6.57 -55.00 -10.65
CA GLN A 96 -7.75 -55.83 -10.42
C GLN A 96 -7.33 -57.26 -10.66
N GLU A 97 -7.13 -57.97 -9.55
CA GLU A 97 -7.16 -59.42 -9.47
C GLU A 97 -8.61 -59.88 -9.25
N ALA A 98 -8.92 -61.07 -9.78
CA ALA A 98 -10.16 -61.87 -9.72
C ALA A 98 -11.18 -61.67 -10.86
#